data_AF-A0A7W0JQG9-F1
#
_entry.id   AF-A0A7W0JQG9-F1
#
_cell.length_a   1.000
_cell.length_b   1.000
_cell.length_c   1.000
_cell.angle_alpha   90.00
_cell.angle_beta   90.00
_cell.angle_gamma   90.00
#
_symmetry.space_group_name_H-M   'P 1'
#
loop_
_entity.id
_entity.type
_entity.pdbx_description
1 polymer ?
#
loop_
_entity_poly.entity_id
_entity_poly.type
_entity_poly.pdbx_seq_one_letter_code
_entity_poly.pdbx_strand_id
1 'polypeptide(L)'
;MKFYLRTQIASQMRQIGSPQGLINALYERDQLQLHYDASITRNAAQAFDARAGNCLSLVVMTAAFAKALGLQVTYQSAYLEETWGRSGDLLVRSGHVNLTLDRKMGDRNTVAAASAMTIDFLPAESLRGLRSRVVSEETIVAMYMNNKAVEALVEGRSDDAYAWTREAVVQSPEYLGSHNTLGVLYMRRGDLAQSERVFNYLLEREPKNARAMSNLAQVFARQGRGVESAALLRRLAEIEPVAPFHYFDRGLAAMEQEDFRLARDLFAKEVARADYHAEFHFWLALANYKLGDIELARKHLALAVDNGATRNDRALYAAKLAWLQTHKLQ
;
A
#
# COMPACT_ATOMS: atom_id res chain seq x y z
N MET A 1 8.87 0.25 -24.32
CA MET A 1 9.83 1.03 -23.50
C MET A 1 11.08 1.53 -24.24
N LYS A 2 12.05 0.69 -24.68
CA LYS A 2 13.27 1.21 -25.37
C LYS A 2 12.99 2.05 -26.62
N PHE A 3 11.97 1.65 -27.40
CA PHE A 3 11.50 2.44 -28.54
C PHE A 3 11.03 3.84 -28.12
N TYR A 4 10.20 3.94 -27.08
CA TYR A 4 9.72 5.20 -26.51
C TYR A 4 10.88 6.15 -26.13
N LEU A 5 11.92 5.64 -25.47
CA LEU A 5 13.12 6.43 -25.13
C LEU A 5 13.80 7.03 -26.37
N ARG A 6 13.85 6.28 -27.47
CA ARG A 6 14.56 6.68 -28.70
C ARG A 6 13.76 7.61 -29.61
N THR A 7 12.44 7.56 -29.52
CA THR A 7 11.56 8.30 -30.45
C THR A 7 10.85 9.46 -29.76
N GLN A 8 10.18 9.21 -28.64
CA GLN A 8 9.27 10.18 -28.03
C GLN A 8 10.01 11.21 -27.17
N ILE A 9 11.00 10.77 -26.38
CA ILE A 9 11.68 11.65 -25.42
C ILE A 9 13.15 11.92 -25.75
N ALA A 10 13.65 11.39 -26.86
CA ALA A 10 15.05 11.56 -27.27
C ALA A 10 15.45 13.02 -27.49
N SER A 11 14.54 13.83 -28.06
CA SER A 11 14.80 15.27 -28.26
C SER A 11 14.91 16.01 -26.93
N GLN A 12 13.96 15.78 -26.01
CA GLN A 12 13.94 16.37 -24.68
C GLN A 12 15.19 15.98 -23.89
N MET A 13 15.55 14.69 -23.86
CA MET A 13 16.76 14.22 -23.18
C MET A 13 18.05 14.84 -23.72
N ARG A 14 18.12 15.16 -25.03
CA ARG A 14 19.28 15.88 -25.61
C ARG A 14 19.35 17.33 -25.13
N GLN A 15 18.22 17.96 -24.84
CA GLN A 15 18.16 19.37 -24.42
C GLN A 15 18.39 19.56 -22.92
N ILE A 16 17.74 18.74 -22.07
CA ILE A 16 17.72 18.94 -20.61
C ILE A 16 18.43 17.81 -19.83
N GLY A 17 19.03 16.84 -20.54
CA GLY A 17 19.71 15.70 -19.96
C GLY A 17 18.78 14.51 -19.69
N SER A 18 19.32 13.29 -19.75
CA SER A 18 18.54 12.05 -19.61
C SER A 18 17.77 11.91 -18.30
N PRO A 19 18.34 12.25 -17.11
CA PRO A 19 17.60 12.17 -15.85
C PRO A 19 16.38 13.10 -15.80
N GLN A 20 16.55 14.37 -16.16
CA GLN A 20 15.46 15.35 -16.15
C GLN A 20 14.43 15.08 -17.25
N GLY A 21 14.88 14.68 -18.45
CA GLY A 21 13.98 14.29 -19.54
C GLY A 21 13.11 13.08 -19.18
N LEU A 22 13.64 12.11 -18.44
CA LEU A 22 12.85 10.99 -17.94
C LEU A 22 11.82 11.44 -16.89
N ILE A 23 12.21 12.29 -15.94
CA ILE A 23 11.31 12.81 -14.90
C ILE A 23 10.14 13.58 -15.54
N ASN A 24 10.44 14.51 -16.44
CA ASN A 24 9.43 15.24 -17.19
C ASN A 24 8.46 14.28 -17.90
N ALA A 25 8.98 13.23 -18.54
CA ALA A 25 8.15 12.24 -19.21
C ALA A 25 7.19 11.47 -18.30
N LEU A 26 7.55 11.29 -17.02
CA LEU A 26 6.74 10.59 -16.03
C LEU A 26 5.60 11.45 -15.48
N TYR A 27 5.81 12.77 -15.32
CA TYR A 27 4.85 13.68 -14.68
C TYR A 27 4.06 14.56 -15.65
N GLU A 28 4.58 14.84 -16.86
CA GLU A 28 3.90 15.71 -17.81
C GLU A 28 2.66 15.04 -18.43
N ARG A 29 1.54 15.77 -18.42
CA ARG A 29 0.24 15.30 -18.90
C ARG A 29 0.22 14.95 -20.38
N ASP A 30 1.15 15.42 -21.20
CA ASP A 30 1.13 15.13 -22.65
C ASP A 30 2.01 13.91 -23.03
N GLN A 31 2.54 13.20 -22.03
CA GLN A 31 3.45 12.07 -22.22
C GLN A 31 2.87 10.75 -21.69
N LEU A 32 3.34 10.26 -20.54
CA LEU A 32 2.96 8.93 -20.03
C LEU A 32 1.64 8.90 -19.28
N GLN A 33 1.15 10.03 -18.75
CA GLN A 33 -0.11 10.11 -17.98
C GLN A 33 -0.30 8.94 -17.00
N LEU A 34 0.59 8.82 -16.01
CA LEU A 34 0.55 7.68 -15.10
C LEU A 34 -0.63 7.77 -14.13
N HIS A 35 -1.36 6.67 -14.00
CA HIS A 35 -2.48 6.54 -13.08
C HIS A 35 -2.15 5.60 -11.92
N TYR A 36 -2.37 6.07 -10.68
CA TYR A 36 -2.23 5.21 -9.51
C TYR A 36 -3.39 4.22 -9.42
N ASP A 37 -3.05 2.94 -9.26
CA ASP A 37 -3.98 1.81 -9.11
C ASP A 37 -3.43 0.83 -8.06
N ALA A 38 -4.01 0.85 -6.85
CA ALA A 38 -3.54 0.03 -5.73
C ALA A 38 -3.85 -1.47 -5.88
N SER A 39 -4.73 -1.86 -6.80
CA SER A 39 -5.31 -3.20 -6.85
C SER A 39 -4.39 -4.26 -7.46
N ILE A 40 -3.48 -3.86 -8.35
CA ILE A 40 -2.67 -4.79 -9.14
C ILE A 40 -1.21 -4.35 -9.17
N THR A 41 -0.32 -5.28 -8.83
CA THR A 41 1.12 -5.16 -9.02
C THR A 41 1.50 -5.68 -10.40
N ARG A 42 2.03 -4.76 -11.21
CA ARG A 42 2.44 -4.96 -12.60
C ARG A 42 3.96 -4.94 -12.70
N ASN A 43 4.51 -5.73 -13.62
CA ASN A 43 5.91 -5.59 -13.99
C ASN A 43 6.13 -4.30 -14.82
N ALA A 44 7.39 -3.96 -15.10
CA ALA A 44 7.74 -2.74 -15.82
C ALA A 44 7.02 -2.57 -17.18
N ALA A 45 6.94 -3.64 -17.97
CA ALA A 45 6.31 -3.58 -19.29
C ALA A 45 4.80 -3.41 -19.18
N GLN A 46 4.16 -4.17 -18.30
CA GLN A 46 2.72 -4.08 -18.03
C GLN A 46 2.32 -2.71 -17.49
N ALA A 47 3.11 -2.14 -16.57
CA ALA A 47 2.85 -0.81 -16.02
C ALA A 47 2.99 0.28 -17.10
N PHE A 48 3.98 0.14 -17.99
CA PHE A 48 4.16 1.05 -19.12
C PHE A 48 3.01 0.97 -20.13
N ASP A 49 2.60 -0.23 -20.52
CA ASP A 49 1.53 -0.43 -21.49
C ASP A 49 0.18 0.05 -20.94
N ALA A 50 -0.08 -0.21 -19.65
CA ALA A 50 -1.30 0.24 -18.97
C ALA A 50 -1.28 1.72 -18.57
N ARG A 51 -0.09 2.35 -18.55
CA ARG A 51 0.14 3.68 -17.94
C ARG A 51 -0.41 3.76 -16.52
N ALA A 52 -0.35 2.66 -15.79
CA ALA A 52 -0.98 2.54 -14.48
C ALA A 52 -0.31 1.48 -13.61
N GLY A 53 -0.40 1.65 -12.30
CA GLY A 53 0.07 0.68 -11.32
C GLY A 53 0.14 1.24 -9.91
N ASN A 54 0.39 0.36 -8.94
CA ASN A 54 0.71 0.76 -7.58
C ASN A 54 2.15 1.31 -7.50
N CYS A 55 2.55 1.82 -6.32
CA CYS A 55 3.85 2.44 -6.09
C CYS A 55 5.02 1.58 -6.60
N LEU A 56 5.03 0.30 -6.26
CA LEU A 56 6.07 -0.65 -6.65
C LEU A 56 6.12 -0.88 -8.17
N SER A 57 4.97 -0.97 -8.82
CA SER A 57 4.88 -1.13 -10.28
C SER A 57 5.51 0.06 -11.01
N LEU A 58 5.20 1.28 -10.55
CA LEU A 58 5.72 2.52 -11.14
C LEU A 58 7.22 2.70 -10.85
N VAL A 59 7.68 2.28 -9.67
CA VAL A 59 9.11 2.25 -9.32
C VAL A 59 9.89 1.28 -10.20
N VAL A 60 9.41 0.05 -10.38
CA VAL A 60 10.08 -0.96 -11.22
C VAL A 60 10.09 -0.54 -12.70
N MET A 61 8.99 0.06 -13.18
CA MET A 61 8.94 0.64 -14.53
C MET A 61 9.95 1.77 -14.73
N THR A 62 9.99 2.72 -13.79
CA THR A 62 10.92 3.85 -13.83
C THR A 62 12.37 3.38 -13.75
N ALA A 63 12.68 2.42 -12.89
CA ALA A 63 14.00 1.82 -12.81
C ALA A 63 14.41 1.14 -14.12
N ALA A 64 13.48 0.46 -14.81
CA ALA A 64 13.75 -0.14 -16.12
C ALA A 64 14.09 0.92 -17.19
N PHE A 65 13.42 2.08 -17.18
CA PHE A 65 13.80 3.22 -18.03
C PHE A 65 15.18 3.77 -17.68
N ALA A 66 15.42 4.05 -16.40
CA ALA A 66 16.68 4.60 -15.92
C ALA A 66 17.89 3.70 -16.29
N LYS A 67 17.75 2.39 -16.08
CA LYS A 67 18.77 1.39 -16.46
C LYS A 67 18.99 1.34 -17.97
N ALA A 68 17.94 1.43 -18.78
CA ALA A 68 18.06 1.49 -20.23
C ALA A 68 18.80 2.76 -20.72
N LEU A 69 18.80 3.82 -19.92
CA LEU A 69 19.56 5.06 -20.14
C LEU A 69 20.96 5.04 -19.48
N GLY A 70 21.34 3.94 -18.82
CA GLY A 70 22.64 3.82 -18.14
C GLY A 70 22.75 4.61 -16.82
N LEU A 71 21.62 5.07 -16.27
CA LEU A 71 21.56 5.77 -14.99
C LEU A 71 21.72 4.81 -13.82
N GLN A 72 22.30 5.29 -12.72
CA GLN A 72 22.36 4.55 -11.48
C GLN A 72 21.03 4.71 -10.72
N VAL A 73 20.50 3.60 -10.21
CA VAL A 73 19.24 3.55 -9.47
C VAL A 73 19.54 3.12 -8.05
N THR A 74 19.11 3.92 -7.09
CA THR A 74 19.12 3.59 -5.66
C THR A 74 17.67 3.47 -5.20
N TYR A 75 17.26 2.30 -4.72
CA TYR A 75 15.91 2.10 -4.21
C TYR A 75 15.84 2.45 -2.74
N GLN A 76 14.70 3.01 -2.32
CA GLN A 76 14.44 3.24 -0.91
C GLN A 76 13.06 2.70 -0.53
N SER A 77 12.99 2.11 0.66
CA SER A 77 11.73 1.80 1.32
C SER A 77 11.43 2.93 2.29
N ALA A 78 10.26 3.54 2.09
CA ALA A 78 9.76 4.68 2.84
C ALA A 78 8.86 4.18 3.98
N TYR A 79 9.19 4.59 5.21
CA TYR A 79 8.33 4.38 6.37
C TYR A 79 7.25 5.49 6.36
N LEU A 80 6.18 5.26 5.61
CA LEU A 80 4.93 5.99 5.83
C LEU A 80 4.26 5.46 7.10
N GLU A 81 3.38 6.28 7.70
CA GLU A 81 2.36 5.76 8.59
C GLU A 81 1.64 4.59 7.89
N GLU A 82 1.51 3.48 8.61
CA GLU A 82 1.09 2.22 8.02
C GLU A 82 -0.32 2.35 7.44
N THR A 83 -0.45 2.09 6.14
CA THR A 83 -1.77 2.06 5.48
C THR A 83 -2.34 0.65 5.52
N TRP A 84 -3.55 0.52 6.03
CA TRP A 84 -4.18 -0.78 6.32
C TRP A 84 -5.41 -1.03 5.46
N GLY A 85 -5.33 -1.90 4.45
CA GLY A 85 -6.50 -2.37 3.73
C GLY A 85 -7.13 -3.61 4.38
N ARG A 86 -8.40 -3.88 4.07
CA ARG A 86 -9.08 -5.13 4.40
C ARG A 86 -9.64 -5.78 3.14
N SER A 87 -9.43 -7.08 2.97
CA SER A 87 -10.05 -7.89 1.92
C SER A 87 -10.58 -9.19 2.53
N GLY A 88 -11.90 -9.26 2.73
CA GLY A 88 -12.51 -10.31 3.53
C GLY A 88 -11.97 -10.30 4.97
N ASP A 89 -11.42 -11.43 5.40
CA ASP A 89 -10.76 -11.60 6.71
C ASP A 89 -9.24 -11.29 6.68
N LEU A 90 -8.69 -10.88 5.53
CA LEU A 90 -7.29 -10.46 5.41
C LEU A 90 -7.15 -8.97 5.70
N LEU A 91 -6.30 -8.64 6.69
CA LEU A 91 -5.73 -7.31 6.82
C LEU A 91 -4.45 -7.23 5.99
N VAL A 92 -4.42 -6.30 5.04
CA VAL A 92 -3.31 -6.08 4.12
C VAL A 92 -2.64 -4.76 4.48
N ARG A 93 -1.35 -4.80 4.80
CA ARG A 93 -0.57 -3.59 5.05
C ARG A 93 0.15 -3.17 3.77
N SER A 94 -0.05 -1.93 3.33
CA SER A 94 0.69 -1.36 2.21
C SER A 94 1.88 -0.56 2.72
N GLY A 95 3.06 -0.86 2.17
CA GLY A 95 4.27 -0.07 2.35
C GLY A 95 4.53 0.79 1.11
N HIS A 96 5.55 1.65 1.19
CA HIS A 96 5.93 2.51 0.07
C HIS A 96 7.38 2.36 -0.30
N VAL A 97 7.64 2.48 -1.60
CA VAL A 97 8.98 2.47 -2.17
C VAL A 97 9.11 3.63 -3.14
N ASN A 98 10.30 4.19 -3.18
CA ASN A 98 10.68 5.19 -4.16
C ASN A 98 12.11 4.89 -4.66
N LEU A 99 12.60 5.72 -5.56
CA LEU A 99 13.94 5.55 -6.10
C LEU A 99 14.62 6.89 -6.31
N THR A 100 15.94 6.89 -6.23
CA THR A 100 16.80 8.02 -6.54
C THR A 100 17.63 7.69 -7.79
N LEU A 101 17.72 8.65 -8.71
CA LEU A 101 18.52 8.57 -9.92
C LEU A 101 19.78 9.42 -9.80
N ASP A 102 20.93 8.77 -9.99
CA ASP A 102 22.26 9.41 -9.95
C ASP A 102 23.00 9.26 -11.30
N ARG A 103 23.87 10.23 -11.63
CA ARG A 103 24.84 10.08 -12.73
C ARG A 103 26.03 9.26 -12.24
N LYS A 104 26.49 8.29 -13.04
CA LYS A 104 27.69 7.49 -12.74
C LYS A 104 28.88 8.38 -12.36
N MET A 105 29.56 8.04 -11.27
CA MET A 105 30.76 8.69 -10.68
C MET A 105 32.00 8.84 -11.60
N GLY A 106 31.93 8.48 -12.89
CA GLY A 106 33.05 8.53 -13.84
C GLY A 106 33.28 9.90 -14.49
N ASP A 107 32.38 10.86 -14.29
CA ASP A 107 32.37 12.16 -14.99
C ASP A 107 32.81 13.31 -14.06
N ARG A 108 33.87 13.07 -13.28
CA ARG A 108 34.34 13.91 -12.16
C ARG A 108 34.90 15.28 -12.53
N ASN A 109 34.83 15.70 -13.79
CA ASN A 109 35.40 16.97 -14.26
C ASN A 109 34.39 18.10 -14.47
N THR A 110 33.18 18.00 -13.94
CA THR A 110 32.27 19.15 -13.89
C THR A 110 31.83 19.44 -12.46
N VAL A 111 32.16 20.64 -11.98
CA VAL A 111 31.86 21.21 -10.66
C VAL A 111 30.35 21.49 -10.47
N ALA A 112 29.49 20.94 -11.33
CA ALA A 112 28.06 20.89 -11.09
C ALA A 112 27.77 19.56 -10.38
N ALA A 113 27.64 19.60 -9.05
CA ALA A 113 27.04 18.53 -8.28
C ALA A 113 25.64 18.25 -8.84
N ALA A 114 25.54 17.34 -9.81
CA ALA A 114 24.28 16.90 -10.37
C ALA A 114 23.50 16.27 -9.21
N SER A 115 22.50 16.99 -8.74
CA SER A 115 21.73 16.65 -7.56
C SER A 115 21.01 15.32 -7.81
N ALA A 116 21.25 14.35 -6.93
CA ALA A 116 20.49 13.11 -6.88
C ALA A 116 18.99 13.41 -6.94
N MET A 117 18.25 12.79 -7.87
CA MET A 117 16.82 13.08 -8.05
C MET A 117 15.96 11.93 -7.56
N THR A 118 15.21 12.17 -6.49
CA THR A 118 14.24 11.21 -5.95
C THR A 118 12.93 11.32 -6.71
N ILE A 119 12.47 10.17 -7.23
CA ILE A 119 11.19 10.02 -7.91
C ILE A 119 10.25 9.30 -6.96
N ASP A 120 9.17 9.99 -6.59
CA ASP A 120 8.13 9.48 -5.72
C ASP A 120 6.76 9.68 -6.36
N PHE A 121 5.93 8.64 -6.31
CA PHE A 121 4.60 8.62 -6.94
C PHE A 121 3.47 8.98 -5.95
N LEU A 122 3.81 9.39 -4.73
CA LEU A 122 2.86 9.94 -3.76
C LEU A 122 2.78 11.47 -3.81
N PRO A 123 1.66 12.07 -3.36
CA PRO A 123 1.52 13.51 -3.21
C PRO A 123 2.61 14.12 -2.31
N ALA A 124 3.01 15.36 -2.59
CA ALA A 124 4.11 16.02 -1.88
C ALA A 124 3.83 16.22 -0.37
N GLU A 125 2.56 16.30 0.02
CA GLU A 125 2.14 16.37 1.42
C GLU A 125 2.50 15.09 2.17
N SER A 126 2.31 13.93 1.52
CA SER A 126 2.69 12.62 2.05
C SER A 126 4.20 12.48 2.22
N LEU A 127 5.00 13.35 1.57
CA LEU A 127 6.47 13.30 1.55
C LEU A 127 7.17 13.96 2.75
N ARG A 128 6.46 14.79 3.53
CA ARG A 128 7.07 15.56 4.63
C ARG A 128 7.38 14.66 5.83
N GLY A 129 8.64 14.66 6.26
CA GLY A 129 9.09 13.92 7.46
C GLY A 129 9.30 12.42 7.22
N LEU A 130 9.24 11.96 5.97
CA LEU A 130 9.49 10.57 5.63
C LEU A 130 10.89 10.13 6.00
N ARG A 131 10.94 9.06 6.80
CA ARG A 131 12.16 8.29 6.97
C ARG A 131 12.20 7.24 5.89
N SER A 132 13.28 7.19 5.13
CA SER A 132 13.52 6.12 4.16
C SER A 132 14.77 5.34 4.55
N ARG A 133 14.83 4.09 4.09
CA ARG A 133 16.05 3.27 4.13
C ARG A 133 16.37 2.78 2.72
N VAL A 134 17.64 2.74 2.39
CA VAL A 134 18.09 2.12 1.14
C VAL A 134 17.77 0.63 1.20
N VAL A 135 17.24 0.09 0.10
CA VAL A 135 16.94 -1.34 -0.06
C VAL A 135 17.61 -1.86 -1.33
N SER A 136 17.96 -3.14 -1.32
CA SER A 136 18.59 -3.77 -2.47
C SER A 136 17.58 -4.04 -3.58
N GLU A 137 18.06 -4.28 -4.80
CA GLU A 137 17.19 -4.68 -5.89
C GLU A 137 16.54 -6.04 -5.63
N GLU A 138 17.26 -6.96 -5.00
CA GLU A 138 16.74 -8.26 -4.59
C GLU A 138 15.55 -8.09 -3.63
N THR A 139 15.62 -7.13 -2.69
CA THR A 139 14.50 -6.76 -1.83
C THR A 139 13.31 -6.23 -2.64
N ILE A 140 13.54 -5.41 -3.67
CA ILE A 140 12.47 -4.89 -4.54
C ILE A 140 11.79 -6.00 -5.34
N VAL A 141 12.56 -6.96 -5.85
CA VAL A 141 12.03 -8.15 -6.52
C VAL A 141 11.22 -9.00 -5.54
N ALA A 142 11.72 -9.21 -4.32
CA ALA A 142 11.00 -9.93 -3.28
C ALA A 142 9.70 -9.21 -2.86
N MET A 143 9.71 -7.88 -2.75
CA MET A 143 8.50 -7.09 -2.53
C MET A 143 7.48 -7.31 -3.64
N TYR A 144 7.94 -7.33 -4.90
CA TYR A 144 7.06 -7.57 -6.06
C TYR A 144 6.43 -8.96 -5.98
N MET A 145 7.24 -9.99 -5.76
CA MET A 145 6.77 -11.37 -5.61
C MET A 145 5.83 -11.51 -4.41
N ASN A 146 6.13 -10.84 -3.29
CA ASN A 146 5.26 -10.84 -2.12
C ASN A 146 3.89 -10.20 -2.41
N ASN A 147 3.84 -9.09 -3.16
CA ASN A 147 2.57 -8.52 -3.58
C ASN A 147 1.78 -9.48 -4.48
N LYS A 148 2.44 -10.15 -5.44
CA LYS A 148 1.79 -11.19 -6.26
C LYS A 148 1.24 -12.33 -5.40
N ALA A 149 1.97 -12.72 -4.35
CA ALA A 149 1.51 -13.73 -3.41
C ALA A 149 0.27 -13.28 -2.63
N VAL A 150 0.24 -12.03 -2.14
CA VAL A 150 -0.91 -11.46 -1.43
C VAL A 150 -2.13 -11.35 -2.36
N GLU A 151 -1.95 -10.89 -3.60
CA GLU A 151 -3.01 -10.84 -4.61
C GLU A 151 -3.61 -12.24 -4.86
N ALA A 152 -2.75 -13.23 -5.10
CA ALA A 152 -3.18 -14.62 -5.27
C ALA A 152 -3.91 -15.16 -4.03
N LEU A 153 -3.45 -14.79 -2.82
CA LEU A 153 -4.08 -15.19 -1.56
C LEU A 153 -5.48 -14.60 -1.40
N VAL A 154 -5.65 -13.31 -1.74
CA VAL A 154 -6.95 -12.61 -1.74
C VAL A 154 -7.92 -13.26 -2.73
N GLU A 155 -7.42 -13.70 -3.88
CA GLU A 155 -8.21 -14.40 -4.90
C GLU A 155 -8.44 -15.90 -4.58
N GLY A 156 -7.94 -16.41 -3.45
CA GLY A 156 -8.07 -17.81 -3.06
C GLY A 156 -7.16 -18.78 -3.82
N ARG A 157 -6.27 -18.27 -4.69
CA ARG A 157 -5.28 -19.04 -5.46
C ARG A 157 -4.08 -19.42 -4.59
N SER A 158 -4.32 -20.35 -3.68
CA SER A 158 -3.35 -20.72 -2.64
C SER A 158 -2.02 -21.24 -3.18
N ASP A 159 -2.01 -22.00 -4.29
CA ASP A 159 -0.78 -22.57 -4.87
C ASP A 159 0.08 -21.50 -5.54
N ASP A 160 -0.54 -20.58 -6.26
CA ASP A 160 0.14 -19.40 -6.81
C ASP A 160 0.74 -18.56 -5.68
N ALA A 161 -0.04 -18.34 -4.61
CA ALA A 161 0.44 -17.60 -3.45
C ALA A 161 1.68 -18.27 -2.81
N TYR A 162 1.69 -19.61 -2.72
CA TYR A 162 2.84 -20.36 -2.22
C TYR A 162 4.06 -20.20 -3.11
N ALA A 163 3.90 -20.40 -4.43
CA ALA A 163 4.99 -20.29 -5.38
C ALA A 163 5.63 -18.89 -5.32
N TRP A 164 4.81 -17.84 -5.36
CA TRP A 164 5.29 -16.46 -5.29
C TRP A 164 5.98 -16.14 -3.97
N THR A 165 5.38 -16.50 -2.83
CA THR A 165 5.96 -16.14 -1.53
C THR A 165 7.24 -16.93 -1.23
N ARG A 166 7.33 -18.19 -1.69
CA ARG A 166 8.56 -19.00 -1.57
C ARG A 166 9.71 -18.35 -2.35
N GLU A 167 9.49 -17.97 -3.60
CA GLU A 167 10.51 -17.28 -4.39
C GLU A 167 10.87 -15.92 -3.78
N ALA A 168 9.89 -15.21 -3.22
CA ALA A 168 10.16 -13.95 -2.52
C ALA A 168 11.10 -14.13 -1.31
N VAL A 169 10.94 -15.22 -0.55
CA VAL A 169 11.83 -15.55 0.58
C VAL A 169 13.23 -15.95 0.10
N VAL A 170 13.33 -16.72 -0.99
CA VAL A 170 14.63 -17.10 -1.59
C VAL A 170 15.36 -15.87 -2.11
N GLN A 171 14.63 -14.94 -2.75
CA GLN A 171 15.19 -13.74 -3.34
C GLN A 171 15.74 -12.76 -2.29
N SER A 172 15.05 -12.59 -1.17
CA SER A 172 15.45 -11.71 -0.07
C SER A 172 15.03 -12.30 1.28
N PRO A 173 15.87 -13.15 1.89
CA PRO A 173 15.59 -13.76 3.19
C PRO A 173 15.43 -12.76 4.34
N GLU A 174 16.02 -11.57 4.21
CA GLU A 174 15.90 -10.47 5.17
C GLU A 174 14.59 -9.69 5.04
N TYR A 175 13.85 -9.84 3.93
CA TYR A 175 12.55 -9.19 3.77
C TYR A 175 11.46 -9.96 4.54
N LEU A 176 11.20 -9.51 5.76
CA LEU A 176 10.23 -10.13 6.68
C LEU A 176 8.78 -10.08 6.18
N GLY A 177 8.47 -9.22 5.20
CA GLY A 177 7.15 -9.19 4.56
C GLY A 177 6.77 -10.53 3.93
N SER A 178 7.69 -11.15 3.19
CA SER A 178 7.50 -12.46 2.56
C SER A 178 7.26 -13.58 3.59
N HIS A 179 7.99 -13.54 4.70
CA HIS A 179 7.81 -14.50 5.79
C HIS A 179 6.41 -14.34 6.40
N ASN A 180 5.94 -13.12 6.64
CA ASN A 180 4.58 -12.92 7.15
C ASN A 180 3.51 -13.50 6.21
N THR A 181 3.63 -13.24 4.91
CA THR A 181 2.70 -13.79 3.90
C THR A 181 2.74 -15.33 3.88
N LEU A 182 3.93 -15.93 3.95
CA LEU A 182 4.09 -17.39 4.04
C LEU A 182 3.44 -17.97 5.32
N GLY A 183 3.60 -17.29 6.46
CA GLY A 183 2.98 -17.68 7.73
C GLY A 183 1.44 -17.65 7.67
N VAL A 184 0.87 -16.60 7.07
CA VAL A 184 -0.58 -16.48 6.85
C VAL A 184 -1.08 -17.58 5.89
N LEU A 185 -0.33 -17.87 4.83
CA LEU A 185 -0.66 -18.93 3.90
C LEU A 185 -0.68 -20.31 4.57
N TYR A 186 0.33 -20.65 5.38
CA TYR A 186 0.33 -21.88 6.18
C TYR A 186 -0.87 -21.95 7.13
N MET A 187 -1.20 -20.85 7.81
CA MET A 187 -2.36 -20.79 8.70
C MET A 187 -3.67 -21.08 7.95
N ARG A 188 -3.83 -20.54 6.74
CA ARG A 188 -5.02 -20.76 5.90
C ARG A 188 -5.14 -22.20 5.39
N ARG A 189 -4.01 -22.83 5.09
CA ARG A 189 -3.96 -24.25 4.66
C ARG A 189 -4.15 -25.24 5.82
N GLY A 190 -4.15 -24.76 7.07
CA GLY A 190 -4.22 -25.60 8.27
C GLY A 190 -2.86 -26.14 8.72
N ASP A 191 -1.76 -25.71 8.10
CA ASP A 191 -0.38 -26.08 8.45
C ASP A 191 0.11 -25.28 9.67
N LEU A 192 -0.62 -25.40 10.79
CA LEU A 192 -0.46 -24.54 11.97
C LEU A 192 0.96 -24.61 12.57
N ALA A 193 1.61 -25.77 12.53
CA ALA A 193 2.98 -25.94 13.03
C ALA A 193 4.02 -25.16 12.21
N GLN A 194 3.85 -25.09 10.88
CA GLN A 194 4.75 -24.28 10.04
C GLN A 194 4.46 -22.79 10.20
N SER A 195 3.18 -22.45 10.30
CA SER A 195 2.74 -21.07 10.56
C SER A 195 3.33 -20.53 11.88
N GLU A 196 3.26 -21.32 12.96
CA GLU A 196 3.85 -20.99 14.25
C GLU A 196 5.37 -20.73 14.15
N ARG A 197 6.12 -21.61 13.47
CA ARG A 197 7.57 -21.42 13.28
C ARG A 197 7.89 -20.11 12.57
N VAL A 198 7.11 -19.77 11.54
CA VAL A 198 7.29 -18.54 10.77
C VAL A 198 7.00 -17.31 11.62
N PHE A 199 5.90 -17.28 12.38
CA PHE A 199 5.60 -16.12 13.22
C PHE A 199 6.55 -15.98 14.41
N ASN A 200 7.04 -17.09 14.99
CA ASN A 200 8.11 -17.04 15.98
C ASN A 200 9.40 -16.46 15.40
N TYR A 201 9.81 -16.88 14.20
CA TYR A 201 10.98 -16.31 13.49
C TYR A 201 10.85 -14.80 13.27
N LEU A 202 9.63 -14.31 12.99
CA LEU A 202 9.35 -12.88 12.87
C LEU A 202 9.47 -12.15 14.20
N LEU A 203 8.92 -12.70 15.28
CA LEU A 203 8.98 -12.09 16.62
C LEU A 203 10.37 -12.14 17.26
N GLU A 204 11.23 -13.08 16.86
CA GLU A 204 12.65 -13.07 17.23
C GLU A 204 13.39 -11.85 16.67
N ARG A 205 13.03 -11.41 15.45
CA ARG A 205 13.66 -10.28 14.75
C ARG A 205 13.01 -8.95 15.06
N GLU A 206 11.69 -8.96 15.19
CA GLU A 206 10.88 -7.80 15.52
C GLU A 206 9.99 -8.12 16.73
N PRO A 207 10.54 -8.05 17.97
CA PRO A 207 9.80 -8.42 19.19
C PRO A 207 8.57 -7.57 19.50
N LYS A 208 8.36 -6.48 18.75
CA LYS A 208 7.20 -5.58 18.84
C LYS A 208 6.33 -5.61 17.58
N ASN A 209 6.50 -6.61 16.71
CA ASN A 209 5.69 -6.73 15.50
C ASN A 209 4.26 -7.17 15.86
N ALA A 210 3.36 -6.20 15.93
CA ALA A 210 1.94 -6.37 16.25
C ALA A 210 1.25 -7.41 15.34
N ARG A 211 1.60 -7.43 14.04
CA ARG A 211 1.03 -8.37 13.06
C ARG A 211 1.42 -9.80 13.35
N ALA A 212 2.71 -10.04 13.59
CA ALA A 212 3.20 -11.37 13.92
C ALA A 212 2.60 -11.86 15.25
N MET A 213 2.42 -10.98 16.25
CA MET A 213 1.74 -11.33 17.50
C MET A 213 0.26 -11.71 17.27
N SER A 214 -0.48 -10.88 16.51
CA SER A 214 -1.89 -11.13 16.20
C SER A 214 -2.07 -12.45 15.44
N ASN A 215 -1.25 -12.69 14.41
CA ASN A 215 -1.32 -13.91 13.63
C ASN A 215 -0.92 -15.14 14.44
N LEU A 216 0.14 -15.06 15.26
CA LEU A 216 0.54 -16.18 16.12
C LEU A 216 -0.51 -16.49 17.20
N ALA A 217 -1.16 -15.47 17.76
CA ALA A 217 -2.29 -15.68 18.67
C ALA A 217 -3.43 -16.46 17.99
N GLN A 218 -3.76 -16.12 16.73
CA GLN A 218 -4.74 -16.89 15.95
C GLN A 218 -4.29 -18.34 15.71
N VAL A 219 -3.01 -18.56 15.42
CA VAL A 219 -2.44 -19.92 15.28
C VAL A 219 -2.60 -20.70 16.58
N PHE A 220 -2.24 -20.12 17.73
CA PHE A 220 -2.40 -20.76 19.03
C PHE A 220 -3.86 -21.06 19.35
N ALA A 221 -4.78 -20.13 19.07
CA ALA A 221 -6.21 -20.37 19.24
C ALA A 221 -6.70 -21.57 18.41
N ARG A 222 -6.29 -21.67 17.13
CA ARG A 222 -6.62 -22.81 16.25
C ARG A 222 -5.99 -24.13 16.69
N GLN A 223 -4.86 -24.09 17.41
CA GLN A 223 -4.22 -25.25 18.02
C GLN A 223 -4.84 -25.64 19.38
N GLY A 224 -5.83 -24.90 19.90
CA GLY A 224 -6.39 -25.11 21.24
C GLY A 224 -5.54 -24.56 22.39
N ARG A 225 -4.49 -23.79 22.08
CA ARG A 225 -3.52 -23.21 23.01
C ARG A 225 -3.96 -21.83 23.49
N GLY A 226 -5.11 -21.80 24.19
CA GLY A 226 -5.76 -20.55 24.59
C GLY A 226 -4.94 -19.68 25.55
N VAL A 227 -4.11 -20.29 26.40
CA VAL A 227 -3.27 -19.57 27.37
C VAL A 227 -2.18 -18.77 26.64
N GLU A 228 -1.46 -19.39 25.70
CA GLU A 228 -0.43 -18.70 24.92
C GLU A 228 -1.04 -17.63 24.00
N SER A 229 -2.20 -17.92 23.40
CA SER A 229 -2.95 -16.93 22.62
C SER A 229 -3.29 -15.70 23.46
N ALA A 230 -3.86 -15.89 24.65
CA ALA A 230 -4.22 -14.79 25.54
C ALA A 230 -2.99 -13.98 26.00
N ALA A 231 -1.85 -14.63 26.23
CA ALA A 231 -0.62 -13.95 26.58
C ALA A 231 -0.11 -13.03 25.45
N LEU A 232 -0.13 -13.50 24.20
CA LEU A 232 0.22 -12.68 23.05
C LEU A 232 -0.74 -11.51 22.86
N LEU A 233 -2.05 -11.74 22.98
CA LEU A 233 -3.05 -10.67 22.84
C LEU A 233 -2.91 -9.59 23.91
N ARG A 234 -2.56 -9.94 25.16
CA ARG A 234 -2.25 -8.94 26.20
C ARG A 234 -1.05 -8.09 25.82
N ARG A 235 0.03 -8.72 25.36
CA ARG A 235 1.25 -8.02 24.92
C ARG A 235 1.02 -7.16 23.69
N LEU A 236 0.18 -7.63 22.76
CA LEU A 236 -0.27 -6.87 21.61
C LEU A 236 -1.04 -5.60 22.05
N ALA A 237 -1.95 -5.70 23.01
CA ALA A 237 -2.72 -4.57 23.52
C ALA A 237 -1.85 -3.50 24.23
N GLU A 238 -0.67 -3.87 24.74
CA GLU A 238 0.31 -2.91 25.27
C GLU A 238 1.02 -2.11 24.16
N ILE A 239 1.22 -2.73 22.98
CA ILE A 239 1.93 -2.14 21.85
C ILE A 239 0.96 -1.35 20.95
N GLU A 240 -0.22 -1.92 20.72
CA GLU A 240 -1.28 -1.39 19.89
C GLU A 240 -2.59 -1.40 20.69
N PRO A 241 -2.80 -0.40 21.58
CA PRO A 241 -3.99 -0.35 22.44
C PRO A 241 -5.29 -0.22 21.66
N VAL A 242 -5.21 0.26 20.42
CA VAL A 242 -6.35 0.40 19.52
C VAL A 242 -5.96 -0.16 18.16
N ALA A 243 -6.43 -1.37 17.85
CA ALA A 243 -6.15 -2.02 16.57
C ALA A 243 -6.68 -1.20 15.37
N PRO A 244 -6.15 -1.44 14.15
CA PRO A 244 -6.78 -0.97 12.91
C PRO A 244 -8.24 -1.41 12.85
N PHE A 245 -9.11 -0.55 12.32
CA PHE A 245 -10.56 -0.79 12.19
C PHE A 245 -11.32 -0.92 13.52
N HIS A 246 -10.69 -0.70 14.70
CA HIS A 246 -11.37 -0.90 15.99
C HIS A 246 -12.63 -0.04 16.16
N TYR A 247 -12.54 1.29 15.94
CA TYR A 247 -13.74 2.12 16.07
C TYR A 247 -14.67 1.92 14.87
N PHE A 248 -14.12 1.56 13.71
CA PHE A 248 -14.90 1.25 12.52
C PHE A 248 -15.83 0.05 12.74
N ASP A 249 -15.33 -1.09 13.20
CA ASP A 249 -16.13 -2.29 13.42
C ASP A 249 -17.21 -2.05 14.50
N ARG A 250 -16.89 -1.28 15.54
CA ARG A 250 -17.89 -0.84 16.53
C ARG A 250 -18.92 0.11 15.93
N GLY A 251 -18.50 0.99 15.02
CA GLY A 251 -19.37 1.89 14.27
C GLY A 251 -20.33 1.13 13.36
N LEU A 252 -19.86 0.07 12.69
CA LEU A 252 -20.71 -0.83 11.91
C LEU A 252 -21.76 -1.51 12.79
N ALA A 253 -21.36 -2.05 13.95
CA ALA A 253 -22.31 -2.63 14.90
C ALA A 253 -23.35 -1.61 15.40
N ALA A 254 -22.95 -0.35 15.61
CA ALA A 254 -23.87 0.73 15.97
C ALA A 254 -24.83 1.09 14.81
N MET A 255 -24.35 1.07 13.56
CA MET A 255 -25.21 1.25 12.38
C MET A 255 -26.27 0.15 12.27
N GLU A 256 -25.90 -1.11 12.53
CA GLU A 256 -26.84 -2.24 12.54
C GLU A 256 -27.92 -2.11 13.63
N GLN A 257 -27.56 -1.48 14.76
CA GLN A 257 -28.45 -1.18 15.87
C GLN A 257 -29.24 0.14 15.68
N GLU A 258 -29.07 0.80 14.53
CA GLU A 258 -29.64 2.12 14.23
C GLU A 258 -29.23 3.24 15.20
N ASP A 259 -28.18 3.03 16.02
CA ASP A 259 -27.58 4.09 16.84
C ASP A 259 -26.63 4.94 15.98
N PHE A 260 -27.23 5.74 15.10
CA PHE A 260 -26.49 6.56 14.15
C PHE A 260 -25.62 7.63 14.83
N ARG A 261 -25.97 8.05 16.05
CA ARG A 261 -25.16 9.02 16.81
C ARG A 261 -23.86 8.37 17.27
N LEU A 262 -23.95 7.20 17.90
CA LEU A 262 -22.77 6.44 18.29
C LEU A 262 -21.93 6.04 17.07
N ALA A 263 -22.57 5.59 15.99
CA ALA A 263 -21.88 5.25 14.75
C ALA A 263 -21.07 6.44 14.18
N ARG A 264 -21.69 7.63 14.09
CA ARG A 264 -21.00 8.86 13.65
C ARG A 264 -19.78 9.14 14.52
N ASP A 265 -19.93 9.11 15.84
CA ASP A 265 -18.85 9.45 16.76
C ASP A 265 -17.69 8.43 16.69
N LEU A 266 -18.00 7.14 16.48
CA LEU A 266 -17.01 6.09 16.30
C LEU A 266 -16.29 6.19 14.94
N PHE A 267 -17.02 6.42 13.85
CA PHE A 267 -16.40 6.62 12.54
C PHE A 267 -15.54 7.89 12.51
N ALA A 268 -15.96 8.96 13.19
CA ALA A 268 -15.15 10.18 13.33
C ALA A 268 -13.83 9.91 14.06
N LYS A 269 -13.82 9.06 15.09
CA LYS A 269 -12.59 8.62 15.76
C LYS A 269 -11.68 7.82 14.82
N GLU A 270 -12.23 6.95 13.99
CA GLU A 270 -11.42 6.19 13.04
C GLU A 270 -10.85 7.10 11.93
N VAL A 271 -11.67 8.00 11.37
CA VAL A 271 -11.22 9.02 10.41
C VAL A 271 -10.11 9.88 10.99
N ALA A 272 -10.20 10.30 12.25
CA ALA A 272 -9.15 11.08 12.89
C ALA A 272 -7.81 10.33 13.03
N ARG A 273 -7.83 8.99 12.95
CA ARG A 273 -6.63 8.15 13.02
C ARG A 273 -6.11 7.75 11.64
N ALA A 274 -6.98 7.71 10.64
CA ALA A 274 -6.67 7.25 9.29
C ALA A 274 -7.63 7.90 8.28
N ASP A 275 -7.42 9.19 8.02
CA ASP A 275 -8.23 9.98 7.08
C ASP A 275 -7.99 9.60 5.61
N TYR A 276 -6.91 8.88 5.32
CA TYR A 276 -6.62 8.34 4.00
C TYR A 276 -7.56 7.20 3.56
N HIS A 277 -8.44 6.70 4.44
CA HIS A 277 -9.37 5.60 4.14
C HIS A 277 -10.72 6.09 3.63
N ALA A 278 -10.96 5.89 2.33
CA ALA A 278 -12.24 6.24 1.72
C ALA A 278 -13.44 5.55 2.36
N GLU A 279 -13.30 4.29 2.79
CA GLU A 279 -14.38 3.55 3.44
C GLU A 279 -14.83 4.22 4.75
N PHE A 280 -13.89 4.73 5.56
CA PHE A 280 -14.21 5.41 6.83
C PHE A 280 -14.99 6.70 6.58
N HIS A 281 -14.56 7.46 5.57
CA HIS A 281 -15.29 8.63 5.11
C HIS A 281 -16.68 8.30 4.56
N PHE A 282 -16.82 7.22 3.79
CA PHE A 282 -18.11 6.78 3.28
C PHE A 282 -19.08 6.41 4.41
N TRP A 283 -18.64 5.63 5.40
CA TRP A 283 -19.50 5.24 6.53
C TRP A 283 -19.83 6.40 7.45
N LEU A 284 -18.88 7.32 7.68
CA LEU A 284 -19.16 8.57 8.38
C LEU A 284 -20.18 9.42 7.60
N ALA A 285 -20.09 9.48 6.27
CA ALA A 285 -21.08 10.16 5.45
C ALA A 285 -22.47 9.53 5.59
N LEU A 286 -22.54 8.19 5.58
CA LEU A 286 -23.80 7.45 5.74
C LEU A 286 -24.43 7.67 7.11
N ALA A 287 -23.64 7.67 8.20
CA ALA A 287 -24.13 7.96 9.54
C ALA A 287 -24.70 9.40 9.65
N ASN A 288 -23.98 10.39 9.10
CA ASN A 288 -24.47 11.78 9.04
C ASN A 288 -25.75 11.89 8.21
N TYR A 289 -25.84 11.19 7.08
CA TYR A 289 -27.06 11.17 6.26
C TYR A 289 -28.27 10.62 7.03
N LYS A 290 -28.08 9.53 7.78
CA LYS A 290 -29.14 8.94 8.63
C LYS A 290 -29.57 9.84 9.78
N LEU A 291 -28.69 10.73 10.24
CA LEU A 291 -29.00 11.77 11.24
C LEU A 291 -29.63 13.04 10.64
N GLY A 292 -29.70 13.17 9.31
CA GLY A 292 -30.18 14.37 8.63
C GLY A 292 -29.11 15.45 8.41
N ASP A 293 -27.86 15.19 8.78
CA ASP A 293 -26.72 16.11 8.63
C ASP A 293 -26.16 16.07 7.18
N ILE A 294 -26.96 16.51 6.21
CA ILE A 294 -26.68 16.36 4.77
C ILE A 294 -25.39 17.05 4.32
N GLU A 295 -25.04 18.19 4.91
CA GLU A 295 -23.80 18.90 4.57
C GLU A 295 -22.55 18.11 4.99
N LEU A 296 -22.57 17.51 6.18
CA LEU A 296 -21.48 16.65 6.63
C LEU A 296 -21.42 15.35 5.82
N ALA A 297 -22.59 14.78 5.47
CA ALA A 297 -22.66 13.63 4.58
C ALA A 297 -22.01 13.94 3.22
N ARG A 298 -22.31 15.10 2.61
CA ARG A 298 -21.70 15.52 1.33
C ARG A 298 -20.20 15.72 1.45
N LYS A 299 -19.73 16.39 2.50
CA LYS A 299 -18.30 16.62 2.75
C LYS A 299 -17.53 15.30 2.82
N HIS A 300 -17.99 14.36 3.65
CA HIS A 300 -17.30 13.10 3.82
C HIS A 300 -17.41 12.20 2.60
N LEU A 301 -18.50 12.26 1.85
CA LEU A 301 -18.64 11.50 0.61
C LEU A 301 -17.72 12.03 -0.50
N ALA A 302 -17.46 13.34 -0.55
CA ALA A 302 -16.41 13.91 -1.41
C ALA A 302 -15.02 13.43 -1.02
N LEU A 303 -14.69 13.42 0.29
CA LEU A 303 -13.43 12.85 0.78
C LEU A 303 -13.30 11.35 0.46
N ALA A 304 -14.39 10.60 0.46
CA ALA A 304 -14.38 9.19 0.03
C ALA A 304 -14.05 9.05 -1.46
N VAL A 305 -14.52 9.97 -2.32
CA VAL A 305 -14.13 10.01 -3.73
C VAL A 305 -12.63 10.31 -3.87
N ASP A 306 -12.13 11.30 -3.14
CA ASP A 306 -10.73 11.72 -3.26
C ASP A 306 -9.76 10.62 -2.77
N ASN A 307 -10.12 9.92 -1.69
CA ASN A 307 -9.32 8.85 -1.09
C ASN A 307 -9.56 7.46 -1.68
N GLY A 308 -10.38 7.31 -2.72
CA GLY A 308 -10.74 6.00 -3.26
C GLY A 308 -9.53 5.25 -3.83
N ALA A 309 -9.24 4.06 -3.27
CA ALA A 309 -8.04 3.28 -3.60
C ALA A 309 -8.03 2.75 -5.05
N THR A 310 -9.22 2.43 -5.59
CA THR A 310 -9.38 1.97 -6.97
C THR A 310 -10.24 2.93 -7.80
N ARG A 311 -10.19 2.77 -9.14
CA ARG A 311 -11.09 3.51 -10.03
C ARG A 311 -12.57 3.20 -9.75
N ASN A 312 -12.87 1.95 -9.38
CA ASN A 312 -14.23 1.52 -9.08
C ASN A 312 -14.75 2.15 -7.79
N ASP A 313 -13.92 2.22 -6.74
CA ASP A 313 -14.28 2.88 -5.48
C ASP A 313 -14.62 4.35 -5.73
N ARG A 314 -13.74 5.06 -6.46
CA ARG A 314 -13.95 6.48 -6.80
C ARG A 314 -15.24 6.69 -7.59
N ALA A 315 -15.51 5.84 -8.57
CA ALA A 315 -16.75 5.90 -9.35
C ALA A 315 -18.00 5.62 -8.50
N LEU A 316 -17.93 4.63 -7.61
CA LEU A 316 -19.01 4.28 -6.69
C LEU A 316 -19.35 5.45 -5.75
N TYR A 317 -18.33 6.04 -5.11
CA TYR A 317 -18.54 7.17 -4.21
C TYR A 317 -19.00 8.43 -4.96
N ALA A 318 -18.50 8.66 -6.18
CA ALA A 318 -18.91 9.79 -7.00
C ALA A 318 -20.39 9.69 -7.41
N ALA A 319 -20.85 8.49 -7.78
CA ALA A 319 -22.26 8.24 -8.07
C ALA A 319 -23.15 8.51 -6.85
N LYS A 320 -22.72 8.07 -5.66
CA LYS A 320 -23.43 8.34 -4.40
C LYS A 320 -23.45 9.83 -4.05
N LEU A 321 -22.35 10.55 -4.29
CA LEU A 321 -22.25 12.00 -4.07
C LEU A 321 -23.20 12.76 -5.00
N ALA A 322 -23.21 12.42 -6.29
CA ALA A 322 -24.10 13.02 -7.27
C ALA A 322 -25.58 12.77 -6.91
N TRP A 323 -25.91 11.56 -6.44
CA TRP A 323 -27.25 11.25 -5.95
C TRP A 323 -27.65 12.14 -4.76
N LEU A 324 -26.76 12.31 -3.78
CA LEU A 324 -27.00 13.14 -2.59
C LEU A 324 -27.12 14.64 -2.93
N GLN A 325 -26.42 15.11 -3.97
CA GLN A 325 -26.49 16.49 -4.44
C GLN A 325 -27.81 16.82 -5.15
N THR A 326 -28.39 15.84 -5.85
CA THR A 326 -29.62 16.00 -6.63
C THR A 326 -30.89 15.83 -5.80
N HIS A 327 -30.84 15.07 -4.70
CA HIS A 327 -31.97 14.82 -3.83
C HIS A 327 -31.85 15.64 -2.54
N LYS A 328 -32.28 16.91 -2.59
CA LYS A 328 -32.63 17.65 -1.36
C LYS A 328 -33.84 16.93 -0.74
N LEU A 329 -33.68 16.39 0.47
CA LEU A 329 -34.82 15.89 1.24
C LEU A 329 -35.84 17.03 1.39
N GLN A 330 -37.08 16.77 0.97
CA GLN A 330 -38.23 17.67 1.16
C GLN A 330 -38.56 17.82 2.64
#